data_AF-A0A060WPP7-F1
#
_entry.id   AF-A0A060WPP7-F1
#
_cell.length_a   1.000
_cell.length_b   1.000
_cell.length_c   1.000
_cell.angle_alpha   90.00
_cell.angle_beta   90.00
_cell.angle_gamma   90.00
#
_symmetry.space_group_name_H-M   'P 1'
#
loop_
_entity.id
_entity.type
_entity.pdbx_description
1 polymer ?
#
loop_
_entity_poly.entity_id
_entity_poly.type
_entity_poly.pdbx_seq_one_letter_code
_entity_poly.pdbx_strand_id
1 'polypeptide(L)'
;MTLALLLLVCQSCVTLAPVNPHTLYLTATLCGTEHCPLEKYSEFENLSHQGIYNPYPAFVHLYNWVSMEEAELVKDRLQAITDKRKVQEDIVHKKLEIDQERLKLQHLKKKSLREQWLMDGTSNQSPQQRETLRGDQQQTKLLQTSIHRMEKEIEALEREETMISKNEGFILKRLKAIEKTPEEIIKVLGRYGTY
;
A
#
# COMPACT_ATOMS: atom_id res chain seq x y z
N MET A 1 20.36 -23.89 -44.00
CA MET A 1 21.10 -22.62 -43.88
C MET A 1 21.12 -22.03 -42.46
N THR A 2 20.80 -22.79 -41.41
CA THR A 2 20.63 -22.24 -40.05
C THR A 2 21.74 -22.63 -39.07
N LEU A 3 22.44 -23.76 -39.28
CA LEU A 3 23.56 -24.17 -38.41
C LEU A 3 24.91 -23.51 -38.77
N ALA A 4 25.11 -23.11 -40.03
CA ALA A 4 26.36 -22.47 -40.46
C ALA A 4 26.49 -21.01 -39.97
N LEU A 5 25.37 -20.30 -39.76
CA LEU A 5 25.35 -18.93 -39.22
C LEU A 5 25.65 -18.90 -37.71
N LEU A 6 25.22 -19.92 -36.95
CA LEU A 6 25.49 -20.03 -35.52
C LEU A 6 26.96 -20.30 -35.18
N LEU A 7 27.68 -21.06 -36.02
CA LEU A 7 29.11 -21.30 -35.82
C LEU A 7 29.98 -20.09 -36.20
N LEU A 8 29.55 -19.28 -37.19
CA LEU A 8 30.25 -18.05 -37.58
C LEU A 8 30.17 -16.95 -36.51
N VAL A 9 29.07 -16.87 -35.75
CA VAL A 9 28.95 -15.94 -34.61
C VAL A 9 29.83 -16.38 -33.43
N CYS A 10 29.98 -17.69 -33.21
CA CYS A 10 30.81 -18.18 -32.10
C CYS A 10 32.32 -18.01 -32.37
N GLN A 11 32.76 -18.18 -33.62
CA GLN A 11 34.18 -18.01 -33.97
C GLN A 11 34.64 -16.54 -33.95
N SER A 12 33.73 -15.58 -34.18
CA SER A 12 34.05 -14.15 -34.15
C SER A 12 34.09 -13.57 -32.73
N CYS A 13 33.51 -14.24 -31.73
CA CYS A 13 33.64 -13.85 -30.32
C CYS A 13 35.02 -14.16 -29.72
N VAL A 14 35.77 -15.12 -30.28
CA VAL A 14 37.07 -15.55 -29.70
C VAL A 14 38.24 -14.65 -30.12
N THR A 15 38.06 -13.72 -31.08
CA THR A 15 39.16 -12.90 -31.62
C THR A 15 39.11 -11.41 -31.29
N LEU A 16 38.14 -10.95 -30.50
CA LEU A 16 38.16 -9.58 -29.97
C LEU A 16 38.78 -9.57 -28.57
N ALA A 17 40.02 -9.10 -28.52
CA ALA A 17 40.74 -8.81 -27.29
C ALA A 17 39.90 -7.95 -26.33
N PRO A 18 39.97 -8.18 -25.01
CA PRO A 18 39.12 -7.51 -24.04
C PRO A 18 39.60 -6.08 -23.83
N VAL A 19 38.74 -5.08 -24.08
CA VAL A 19 39.10 -3.66 -23.81
C VAL A 19 38.13 -2.97 -22.84
N ASN A 20 37.05 -3.60 -22.37
CA ASN A 20 36.20 -2.93 -21.36
C ASN A 20 35.35 -3.90 -20.51
N PRO A 21 35.34 -3.78 -19.17
CA PRO A 21 34.49 -4.58 -18.28
C PRO A 21 32.98 -4.35 -18.49
N HIS A 22 32.55 -3.20 -19.04
CA HIS A 22 31.13 -2.98 -19.36
C HIS A 22 30.62 -3.85 -20.52
N THR A 23 31.48 -4.27 -21.44
CA THR A 23 31.10 -5.07 -22.61
C THR A 23 30.75 -6.51 -22.24
N LEU A 24 31.38 -7.04 -21.19
CA LEU A 24 31.13 -8.40 -20.68
C LEU A 24 29.73 -8.56 -20.05
N TYR A 25 29.23 -7.51 -19.40
CA TYR A 25 27.94 -7.55 -18.70
C TYR A 25 26.75 -7.59 -19.69
N LEU A 26 26.84 -6.86 -20.80
CA LEU A 26 25.82 -6.82 -21.86
C LEU A 26 25.75 -8.13 -22.67
N THR A 27 26.89 -8.80 -22.88
CA THR A 27 26.90 -10.10 -23.58
C THR A 27 26.26 -11.23 -22.75
N ALA A 28 26.31 -11.14 -21.42
CA ALA A 28 25.69 -12.13 -20.54
C ALA A 28 24.15 -12.01 -20.49
N THR A 29 23.59 -10.80 -20.67
CA THR A 29 22.14 -10.58 -20.59
C THR A 29 21.37 -11.10 -21.81
N LEU A 30 22.05 -11.35 -22.94
CA LEU A 30 21.43 -11.85 -24.17
C LEU A 30 21.52 -13.37 -24.36
N CYS A 31 22.26 -14.08 -23.50
CA CYS A 31 22.33 -15.55 -23.52
C CYS A 31 21.56 -16.10 -22.31
N GLY A 32 20.24 -16.22 -22.45
CA GLY A 32 19.34 -16.82 -21.45
C GLY A 32 19.47 -18.35 -21.38
N THR A 33 20.66 -18.86 -21.05
CA THR A 33 20.86 -20.29 -20.78
C THR A 33 21.53 -20.47 -19.41
N GLU A 34 20.93 -21.33 -18.60
CA GLU A 34 21.28 -21.64 -17.20
C GLU A 34 22.61 -22.40 -17.02
N HIS A 35 23.58 -22.20 -17.91
CA HIS A 35 24.93 -22.77 -17.78
C HIS A 35 25.97 -21.77 -18.28
N CYS A 36 26.42 -20.90 -17.38
CA CYS A 36 27.72 -20.25 -17.49
C CYS A 36 28.55 -20.57 -16.24
N PRO A 37 29.84 -20.94 -16.39
CA PRO A 37 30.61 -21.54 -15.29
C PRO A 37 30.91 -20.52 -14.18
N LEU A 38 30.43 -20.83 -12.97
CA LEU A 38 30.86 -20.25 -11.70
C LEU A 38 32.30 -20.67 -11.36
N GLU A 39 33.27 -20.41 -12.26
CA GLU A 39 34.68 -20.76 -12.02
C GLU A 39 35.64 -19.59 -12.25
N LYS A 40 35.13 -18.38 -12.53
CA LYS A 40 35.94 -17.14 -12.58
C LYS A 40 35.66 -16.16 -11.46
N TYR A 41 35.03 -16.61 -10.37
CA TYR A 41 34.94 -15.83 -9.12
C TYR A 41 36.12 -16.06 -8.19
N SER A 42 36.86 -17.16 -8.34
CA SER A 42 38.03 -17.51 -7.53
C SER A 42 39.32 -16.85 -7.98
N GLU A 43 39.39 -16.31 -9.22
CA GLU A 43 40.60 -15.64 -9.72
C GLU A 43 40.68 -14.15 -9.31
N PHE A 44 39.59 -13.58 -8.77
CA PHE A 44 39.57 -12.21 -8.26
C PHE A 44 40.06 -12.09 -6.81
N GLU A 45 40.10 -13.19 -6.05
CA GLU A 45 40.54 -13.17 -4.64
C GLU A 45 42.07 -13.03 -4.48
N ASN A 46 42.86 -13.32 -5.52
CA ASN A 46 44.33 -13.31 -5.43
C ASN A 46 45.00 -11.94 -5.70
N LEU A 47 44.24 -10.87 -5.97
CA LEU A 47 44.78 -9.50 -6.07
C LEU A 47 44.70 -8.70 -4.75
N SER A 48 44.07 -9.27 -3.72
CA SER A 48 43.93 -8.64 -2.40
C SER A 48 45.25 -8.54 -1.61
N HIS A 49 46.27 -9.31 -1.98
CA HIS A 49 47.60 -9.26 -1.35
C HIS A 49 48.47 -8.06 -1.77
N GLN A 50 47.98 -7.19 -2.67
CA GLN A 50 48.74 -6.02 -3.16
C GLN A 50 48.31 -4.67 -2.54
N GLY A 51 47.53 -4.67 -1.45
CA GLY A 51 47.29 -3.44 -0.68
C GLY A 51 46.44 -2.38 -1.38
N ILE A 52 45.71 -2.74 -2.44
CA ILE A 52 44.68 -1.88 -3.02
C ILE A 52 43.39 -2.12 -2.24
N TYR A 53 43.01 -1.17 -1.39
CA TYR A 53 41.69 -1.17 -0.74
C TYR A 53 40.61 -1.20 -1.83
N ASN A 54 39.93 -2.32 -2.00
CA ASN A 54 38.82 -2.45 -2.93
C ASN A 54 37.62 -1.64 -2.37
N PRO A 55 37.21 -0.51 -2.97
CA PRO A 55 36.11 0.31 -2.45
C PRO A 55 34.72 -0.26 -2.78
N TYR A 56 34.66 -1.27 -3.68
CA TYR A 56 33.41 -1.86 -4.17
C TYR A 56 32.47 -2.42 -3.10
N PRO A 57 32.94 -3.06 -2.00
CA PRO A 57 32.02 -3.59 -0.98
C PRO A 57 31.21 -2.49 -0.30
N ALA A 58 31.85 -1.34 -0.02
CA ALA A 58 31.21 -0.21 0.66
C ALA A 58 30.20 0.52 -0.23
N PHE A 59 30.50 0.67 -1.52
CA PHE A 59 29.57 1.27 -2.49
C PHE A 59 28.34 0.39 -2.71
N VAL A 60 28.52 -0.93 -2.87
CA VAL A 60 27.42 -1.89 -3.01
C VAL A 60 26.57 -1.95 -1.74
N HIS A 61 27.19 -1.94 -0.55
CA HIS A 61 26.45 -1.89 0.71
C HIS A 61 25.63 -0.60 0.88
N LEU A 62 26.20 0.56 0.53
CA LEU A 62 25.50 1.84 0.64
C LEU A 62 24.32 1.94 -0.34
N TYR A 63 24.50 1.45 -1.58
CA TYR A 63 23.43 1.42 -2.57
C TYR A 63 22.31 0.45 -2.16
N ASN A 64 22.67 -0.72 -1.64
CA ASN A 64 21.72 -1.72 -1.17
C ASN A 64 20.95 -1.23 0.07
N TRP A 65 21.61 -0.52 1.00
CA TRP A 65 20.96 0.05 2.19
C TRP A 65 20.00 1.19 1.84
N VAL A 66 20.42 2.14 1.01
CA VAL A 66 19.54 3.25 0.57
C VAL A 66 18.37 2.73 -0.27
N SER A 67 18.60 1.75 -1.15
CA SER A 67 17.54 1.10 -1.93
C SER A 67 16.55 0.31 -1.06
N MET A 68 17.00 -0.20 0.10
CA MET A 68 16.12 -0.89 1.06
C MET A 68 15.27 0.10 1.87
N GLU A 69 15.84 1.19 2.38
CA GLU A 69 15.08 2.19 3.15
C GLU A 69 13.97 2.85 2.32
N GLU A 70 14.26 3.16 1.05
CA GLU A 70 13.26 3.67 0.11
C GLU A 70 12.14 2.65 -0.13
N ALA A 71 12.49 1.39 -0.39
CA ALA A 71 11.51 0.33 -0.63
C ALA A 71 10.60 0.07 0.59
N GLU A 72 11.15 0.10 1.80
CA GLU A 72 10.39 -0.03 3.05
C GLU A 72 9.40 1.12 3.22
N LEU A 73 9.83 2.36 3.02
CA LEU A 73 8.94 3.52 3.13
C LEU A 73 7.86 3.55 2.05
N VAL A 74 8.16 3.09 0.82
CA VAL A 74 7.15 2.92 -0.24
C VAL A 74 6.11 1.89 0.19
N LYS A 75 6.55 0.75 0.73
CA LYS A 75 5.65 -0.29 1.26
C LYS A 75 4.76 0.26 2.39
N ASP A 76 5.34 0.95 3.36
CA ASP A 76 4.60 1.55 4.47
C ASP A 76 3.58 2.58 3.98
N ARG A 77 3.93 3.38 2.97
CA ARG A 77 3.01 4.33 2.36
C ARG A 77 1.84 3.63 1.66
N LEU A 78 2.11 2.57 0.90
CA LEU A 78 1.07 1.78 0.24
C LEU A 78 0.13 1.12 1.25
N GLN A 79 0.67 0.64 2.37
CA GLN A 79 -0.13 0.10 3.47
C GLN A 79 -1.03 1.20 4.06
N ALA A 80 -0.48 2.36 4.41
CA ALA A 80 -1.25 3.48 4.95
C ALA A 80 -2.37 3.96 4.00
N ILE A 81 -2.13 3.96 2.68
CA ILE A 81 -3.18 4.28 1.69
C ILE A 81 -4.28 3.23 1.70
N THR A 82 -3.92 1.95 1.78
CA THR A 82 -4.87 0.84 1.80
C THR A 82 -5.73 0.89 3.07
N ASP A 83 -5.11 1.09 4.23
CA ASP A 83 -5.81 1.21 5.51
C ASP A 83 -6.75 2.42 5.51
N LYS A 84 -6.29 3.56 4.98
CA LYS A 84 -7.15 4.75 4.82
C LYS A 84 -8.39 4.45 3.98
N ARG A 85 -8.24 3.77 2.85
CA ARG A 85 -9.36 3.40 1.98
C ARG A 85 -10.35 2.48 2.69
N LYS A 86 -9.84 1.48 3.42
CA LYS A 86 -10.68 0.59 4.22
C LYS A 86 -11.50 1.35 5.26
N VAL A 87 -10.88 2.26 6.01
CA VAL A 87 -11.59 3.09 7.00
C VAL A 87 -12.63 3.99 6.31
N GLN A 88 -12.32 4.55 5.14
CA GLN A 88 -13.28 5.34 4.36
C GLN A 88 -14.49 4.50 3.90
N GLU A 89 -14.28 3.27 3.45
CA GLU A 89 -15.36 2.33 3.10
C GLU A 89 -16.22 1.99 4.31
N ASP A 90 -15.60 1.72 5.46
CA ASP A 90 -16.30 1.45 6.72
C ASP A 90 -17.15 2.66 7.15
N ILE A 91 -16.64 3.89 7.02
CA ILE A 91 -17.41 5.12 7.28
C ILE A 91 -18.65 5.22 6.37
N VAL A 92 -18.48 4.98 5.06
CA VAL A 92 -19.59 5.03 4.09
C VAL A 92 -20.63 3.97 4.41
N HIS A 93 -20.19 2.74 4.70
CA HIS A 93 -21.08 1.66 5.08
C HIS A 93 -21.90 1.99 6.32
N LYS A 94 -21.24 2.53 7.35
CA LYS A 94 -21.88 2.89 8.62
C LYS A 94 -22.84 4.07 8.50
N LYS A 95 -22.54 5.04 7.63
CA LYS A 95 -23.47 6.13 7.28
C LYS A 95 -24.74 5.58 6.65
N LEU A 96 -24.61 4.60 5.75
CA LEU A 96 -25.75 3.91 5.15
C LEU A 96 -26.58 3.15 6.20
N GLU A 97 -25.96 2.45 7.15
CA GLU A 97 -26.67 1.78 8.24
C GLU A 97 -27.47 2.77 9.11
N ILE A 98 -26.88 3.92 9.46
CA ILE A 98 -27.57 4.98 10.18
C ILE A 98 -28.80 5.47 9.42
N ASP A 99 -28.67 5.69 8.11
CA ASP A 99 -29.80 6.16 7.29
C ASP A 99 -30.93 5.13 7.25
N GLN A 100 -30.60 3.83 7.19
CA GLN A 100 -31.59 2.75 7.33
C GLN A 100 -32.29 2.76 8.70
N GLU A 101 -31.53 2.90 9.79
CA GLU A 101 -32.09 2.98 11.14
C GLU A 101 -32.95 4.25 11.35
N ARG A 102 -32.57 5.38 10.75
CA ARG A 102 -33.36 6.62 10.74
C ARG A 102 -34.68 6.42 9.99
N LEU A 103 -34.68 5.70 8.87
CA LEU A 103 -35.91 5.36 8.14
C LEU A 103 -36.82 4.46 8.98
N LYS A 104 -36.28 3.45 9.67
CA LYS A 104 -37.04 2.59 10.60
C LYS A 104 -37.66 3.41 11.73
N LEU A 105 -36.87 4.30 12.34
CA LEU A 105 -37.32 5.21 13.40
C LEU A 105 -38.45 6.12 12.91
N GLN A 106 -38.34 6.68 11.70
CA GLN A 106 -39.37 7.52 11.12
C GLN A 106 -40.66 6.73 10.84
N HIS A 107 -40.54 5.51 10.32
CA HIS A 107 -41.69 4.64 10.08
C HIS A 107 -42.43 4.33 11.39
N LEU A 108 -41.68 3.95 12.43
CA LEU A 108 -42.23 3.64 13.75
C LEU A 108 -42.92 4.84 14.39
N LYS A 109 -42.32 6.04 14.30
CA LYS A 109 -42.95 7.29 14.76
C LYS A 109 -44.26 7.58 14.04
N LYS A 110 -44.29 7.42 12.71
CA LYS A 110 -45.51 7.61 11.91
C LYS A 110 -46.58 6.56 12.26
N LYS A 111 -46.19 5.31 12.49
CA LYS A 111 -47.07 4.23 12.92
C LYS A 111 -47.70 4.55 14.28
N SER A 112 -46.88 4.82 15.28
CA SER A 112 -47.33 5.15 16.64
C SER A 112 -48.24 6.38 16.68
N LEU A 113 -47.93 7.42 15.91
CA LEU A 113 -48.79 8.60 15.80
C LEU A 113 -50.15 8.29 15.17
N ARG A 114 -50.16 7.49 14.08
CA ARG A 114 -51.42 7.05 13.46
C ARG A 114 -52.26 6.23 14.42
N GLU A 115 -51.65 5.31 15.15
CA GLU A 115 -52.33 4.52 16.17
C GLU A 115 -52.93 5.45 17.24
N GLN A 116 -52.15 6.39 17.77
CA GLN A 116 -52.64 7.37 18.74
C GLN A 116 -53.85 8.17 18.21
N TRP A 117 -53.80 8.65 16.97
CA TRP A 117 -54.91 9.40 16.35
C TRP A 117 -56.17 8.55 16.16
N LEU A 118 -56.03 7.27 15.83
CA LEU A 118 -57.16 6.34 15.78
C LEU A 118 -57.79 6.12 17.17
N MET A 119 -57.02 6.29 18.24
CA MET A 119 -57.50 6.12 19.62
C MET A 119 -58.14 7.38 20.22
N ASP A 120 -57.77 8.59 19.80
CA ASP A 120 -58.32 9.84 20.36
C ASP A 120 -59.84 10.00 20.19
N GLY A 121 -60.49 9.17 19.37
CA GLY A 121 -61.95 9.07 19.22
C GLY A 121 -62.62 7.88 19.91
N THR A 122 -61.88 7.00 20.60
CA THR A 122 -62.42 5.78 21.23
C THR A 122 -62.06 5.71 22.73
N SER A 123 -63.07 5.76 23.62
CA SER A 123 -62.89 5.82 25.07
C SER A 123 -62.42 4.51 25.73
N ASN A 124 -62.27 3.42 24.98
CA ASN A 124 -61.87 2.10 25.48
C ASN A 124 -60.58 1.62 24.79
N GLN A 125 -59.42 1.86 25.41
CA GLN A 125 -58.16 1.21 25.01
C GLN A 125 -58.13 -0.23 25.53
N SER A 126 -57.94 -1.20 24.64
CA SER A 126 -57.72 -2.59 25.06
C SER A 126 -56.34 -2.74 25.75
N PRO A 127 -56.18 -3.69 26.70
CA PRO A 127 -54.89 -3.98 27.31
C PRO A 127 -53.80 -4.34 26.28
N GLN A 128 -54.18 -5.05 25.21
CA GLN A 128 -53.29 -5.43 24.10
C GLN A 128 -52.72 -4.20 23.36
N GLN A 129 -53.53 -3.15 23.17
CA GLN A 129 -53.11 -1.92 22.51
C GLN A 129 -52.18 -1.09 23.39
N ARG A 130 -52.43 -1.03 24.70
CA ARG A 130 -51.53 -0.33 25.63
C ARG A 130 -50.14 -0.95 25.62
N GLU A 131 -50.04 -2.28 25.55
CA GLU A 131 -48.76 -2.97 25.47
C GLU A 131 -48.04 -2.69 24.13
N THR A 132 -48.80 -2.59 23.03
CA THR A 132 -48.26 -2.27 21.70
C THR A 132 -47.64 -0.87 21.67
N LEU A 133 -48.35 0.15 22.19
CA LEU A 133 -47.82 1.52 22.30
C LEU A 133 -46.57 1.58 23.17
N ARG A 134 -46.54 0.82 24.27
CA ARG A 134 -45.39 0.72 25.16
C ARG A 134 -44.19 0.05 24.46
N GLY A 135 -44.44 -1.00 23.69
CA GLY A 135 -43.45 -1.68 22.85
C GLY A 135 -42.87 -0.76 21.78
N ASP A 136 -43.71 -0.04 21.04
CA ASP A 136 -43.29 0.93 20.02
C ASP A 136 -42.47 2.08 20.64
N GLN A 137 -42.83 2.54 21.84
CA GLN A 137 -42.05 3.56 22.56
C GLN A 137 -40.67 3.03 23.02
N GLN A 138 -40.60 1.78 23.48
CA GLN A 138 -39.34 1.13 23.83
C GLN A 138 -38.45 0.94 22.58
N GLN A 139 -39.02 0.43 21.49
CA GLN A 139 -38.31 0.25 20.23
C GLN A 139 -37.79 1.58 19.66
N THR A 140 -38.57 2.67 19.77
CA THR A 140 -38.14 4.02 19.41
C THR A 140 -36.88 4.43 20.19
N LYS A 141 -36.86 4.21 21.51
CA LYS A 141 -35.70 4.52 22.35
C LYS A 141 -34.48 3.68 21.97
N LEU A 142 -34.67 2.39 21.71
CA LEU A 142 -33.59 1.49 21.29
C LEU A 142 -32.97 1.94 19.96
N LEU A 143 -33.80 2.29 18.97
CA LEU A 143 -33.34 2.81 17.67
C LEU A 143 -32.57 4.12 17.84
N GLN A 144 -33.05 5.05 18.67
CA GLN A 144 -32.36 6.32 18.95
C GLN A 144 -30.99 6.08 19.60
N THR A 145 -30.91 5.20 20.60
CA THR A 145 -29.63 4.85 21.24
C THR A 145 -28.69 4.17 20.25
N SER A 146 -29.19 3.26 19.41
CA SER A 146 -28.40 2.59 18.37
C SER A 146 -27.82 3.60 17.38
N ILE A 147 -28.64 4.51 16.85
CA ILE A 147 -28.21 5.59 15.95
C ILE A 147 -27.12 6.43 16.61
N HIS A 148 -27.35 6.89 17.85
CA HIS A 148 -26.37 7.72 18.55
C HIS A 148 -25.03 7.00 18.76
N ARG A 149 -25.06 5.72 19.12
CA ARG A 149 -23.87 4.90 19.25
C ARG A 149 -23.12 4.79 17.92
N MET A 150 -23.83 4.51 16.82
CA MET A 150 -23.22 4.43 15.49
C MET A 150 -22.63 5.76 15.02
N GLU A 151 -23.27 6.90 15.33
CA GLU A 151 -22.73 8.23 15.07
C GLU A 151 -21.38 8.42 15.79
N LYS A 152 -21.27 7.97 17.04
CA LYS A 152 -20.00 8.01 17.79
C LYS A 152 -18.93 7.09 17.21
N GLU A 153 -19.33 5.94 16.68
CA GLU A 153 -18.41 5.04 15.98
C GLU A 153 -17.90 5.67 14.67
N ILE A 154 -18.74 6.38 13.91
CA ILE A 154 -18.30 7.17 12.74
C ILE A 154 -17.31 8.25 13.14
N GLU A 155 -17.60 9.03 14.21
CA GLU A 155 -16.65 10.05 14.69
C GLU A 155 -15.29 9.43 15.06
N ALA A 156 -15.27 8.22 15.60
CA ALA A 156 -14.04 7.51 15.90
C ALA A 156 -13.28 7.09 14.63
N LEU A 157 -13.98 6.53 13.64
CA LEU A 157 -13.41 6.16 12.34
C LEU A 157 -12.88 7.39 11.58
N GLU A 158 -13.57 8.53 11.62
CA GLU A 158 -13.12 9.78 11.00
C GLU A 158 -11.84 10.32 11.65
N ARG A 159 -11.69 10.15 12.97
CA ARG A 159 -10.42 10.46 13.67
C ARG A 159 -9.31 9.51 13.26
N GLU A 160 -9.60 8.22 13.15
CA GLU A 160 -8.65 7.21 12.68
C GLU A 160 -8.16 7.50 11.25
N GLU A 161 -9.08 7.78 10.33
CA GLU A 161 -8.78 8.18 8.95
C GLU A 161 -7.84 9.39 8.91
N THR A 162 -8.11 10.40 9.75
CA THR A 162 -7.28 11.60 9.87
C THR A 162 -5.87 11.27 10.39
N MET A 163 -5.75 10.35 11.34
CA MET A 163 -4.45 9.92 11.87
C MET A 163 -3.65 9.13 10.83
N ILE A 164 -4.30 8.23 10.08
CA ILE A 164 -3.67 7.49 8.98
C ILE A 164 -3.20 8.48 7.90
N SER A 165 -4.02 9.47 7.55
CA SER A 165 -3.68 10.51 6.57
C SER A 165 -2.47 11.34 6.99
N LYS A 166 -2.38 11.72 8.27
CA LYS A 166 -1.19 12.39 8.83
C LYS A 166 0.05 11.51 8.75
N ASN A 167 -0.07 10.22 9.08
CA ASN A 167 1.03 9.27 9.02
C ASN A 167 1.53 9.06 7.58
N GLU A 168 0.60 8.86 6.63
CA GLU A 168 0.92 8.76 5.19
C GLU A 168 1.66 10.01 4.69
N GLY A 169 1.21 11.20 5.11
CA GLY A 169 1.90 12.45 4.80
C GLY A 169 3.31 12.56 5.40
N PHE A 170 3.54 12.01 6.60
CA PHE A 170 4.88 11.94 7.20
C PHE A 170 5.80 11.00 6.41
N ILE A 171 5.31 9.80 6.07
CA ILE A 171 6.05 8.83 5.26
C ILE A 171 6.41 9.43 3.89
N LEU A 172 5.47 10.11 3.24
CA LEU A 172 5.69 10.77 1.95
C LEU A 172 6.76 11.87 2.03
N LYS A 173 6.79 12.66 3.12
CA LYS A 173 7.85 13.65 3.33
C LYS A 173 9.22 13.01 3.49
N ARG A 174 9.30 11.90 4.24
CA ARG A 174 10.55 11.17 4.42
C ARG A 174 11.03 10.54 3.12
N LEU A 175 10.14 9.92 2.34
CA LEU A 175 10.43 9.40 1.00
C LEU A 175 11.07 10.46 0.11
N LYS A 176 10.45 11.64 0.00
CA LYS A 176 10.98 12.74 -0.81
C LYS A 176 12.34 13.26 -0.35
N ALA A 177 12.70 13.09 0.93
CA ALA A 177 13.98 13.53 1.44
C ALA A 177 15.11 12.54 1.13
N ILE A 178 14.79 11.27 0.90
CA ILE A 178 15.75 10.21 0.60
C ILE A 178 15.80 9.83 -0.89
N GLU A 179 14.75 10.16 -1.65
CA GLU A 179 14.66 9.91 -3.09
C GLU A 179 15.79 10.64 -3.82
N LYS A 180 16.74 9.87 -4.37
CA LYS A 180 17.82 10.43 -5.19
C LYS A 180 17.29 10.69 -6.58
N THR A 181 17.46 11.92 -7.04
CA THR A 181 17.05 12.26 -8.40
C THR A 181 17.89 11.48 -9.42
N PRO A 182 17.31 11.07 -10.56
CA PRO A 182 18.08 10.46 -11.66
C PRO A 182 19.29 11.31 -12.06
N GLU A 183 19.18 12.63 -11.97
CA GLU A 183 20.25 13.60 -12.23
C GLU A 183 21.39 13.49 -11.21
N GLU A 184 21.09 13.29 -9.92
CA GLU A 184 22.09 13.04 -8.89
C GLU A 184 22.79 11.70 -9.09
N ILE A 185 22.05 10.66 -9.48
CA ILE A 185 22.62 9.34 -9.80
C ILE A 185 23.57 9.47 -11.00
N ILE A 186 23.13 10.12 -12.08
CA ILE A 186 23.96 10.38 -13.29
C ILE A 186 25.20 11.20 -12.94
N LYS A 187 25.08 12.23 -12.10
CA LYS A 187 26.21 13.07 -11.67
C LYS A 187 27.21 12.32 -10.79
N VAL A 188 26.76 11.37 -9.99
CA VAL A 188 27.64 10.48 -9.21
C VAL A 188 28.37 9.52 -10.14
N LEU A 189 27.65 8.82 -11.03
CA LEU A 189 28.24 7.88 -11.98
C LEU A 189 29.20 8.56 -12.96
N GLY A 190 28.87 9.76 -13.46
CA GLY A 190 29.72 10.55 -14.34
C GLY A 190 31.04 11.02 -13.70
N ARG A 191 31.10 11.14 -12.37
CA ARG A 191 32.35 11.45 -11.64
C ARG A 191 33.26 10.24 -11.45
N TYR A 192 32.72 9.03 -11.52
CA TYR A 192 33.50 7.79 -11.47
C TYR A 192 33.91 7.27 -12.85
N GLY A 193 33.38 7.85 -13.94
CA GLY A 193 33.64 7.44 -15.33
C GLY A 193 34.75 8.19 -16.06
N THR A 194 35.59 8.97 -15.37
CA THR A 194 36.77 9.64 -15.97
C THR A 194 38.07 9.01 -15.48
N TYR A 195 38.34 7.78 -15.91
CA TYR A 195 39.68 7.16 -15.92
C TYR A 195 39.80 6.26 -17.15
#